data_AF-A0A3Q2PVB6-F1
#
_entry.id   AF-A0A3Q2PVB6-F1
#
_cell.length_a   1.000
_cell.length_b   1.000
_cell.length_c   1.000
_cell.angle_alpha   90.00
_cell.angle_beta   90.00
_cell.angle_gamma   90.00
#
_symmetry.space_group_name_H-M   'P 1'
#
loop_
_entity.id
_entity.type
_entity.pdbx_description
1 polymer ?
#
loop_
_entity_poly.entity_id
_entity_poly.type
_entity_poly.pdbx_seq_one_letter_code
_entity_poly.pdbx_strand_id
1 'polypeptide(L)'
;MSSKPEKCYNPRDPTITCVDDEDEFDFECEGYTSPRARMSCGHVVTPTSLTKYCEYLLEKGESTFVCGQFDCNVEWPYEEVRKMALLTAEEKERFEKSMAVNAFKSYFDSKICPGCKYSVTRKVESNLSVRCQMCTAAKGRTYEFCWQCLREWKGPQPRMDRCDNDGCCNDALKTLSNCPYANFENVKNVTQCPSIRACPTCGLLVEHTGKQCKNITCRQCKVEFCFVCLKITTECKKAPKYDYFGLCSSGIAARQTSIPVWQRDK
;
A
#
# COMPACT_ATOMS: atom_id res chain seq x y z
N MET A 1 -21.55 -26.51 2.05
CA MET A 1 -20.33 -25.69 1.95
C MET A 1 -19.18 -26.66 1.79
N SER A 2 -18.58 -26.74 0.60
CA SER A 2 -17.43 -27.62 0.37
C SER A 2 -16.19 -26.85 0.83
N SER A 3 -15.83 -27.01 2.11
CA SER A 3 -14.57 -26.47 2.62
C SER A 3 -13.43 -27.20 1.94
N LYS A 4 -12.48 -26.45 1.37
CA LYS A 4 -11.20 -27.03 0.95
C LYS A 4 -10.58 -27.73 2.16
N PRO A 5 -9.95 -28.91 2.00
CA PRO A 5 -9.31 -29.59 3.11
C PRO A 5 -8.26 -28.68 3.76
N GLU A 6 -8.25 -28.66 5.09
CA GLU A 6 -7.29 -27.89 5.89
C GLU A 6 -5.86 -28.37 5.60
N LYS A 7 -4.93 -27.43 5.41
CA LYS A 7 -3.50 -27.74 5.21
C LYS A 7 -2.90 -28.17 6.55
N CYS A 8 -2.07 -29.21 6.54
CA CYS A 8 -1.53 -29.81 7.75
C CYS A 8 -0.06 -30.16 7.58
N TYR A 9 0.78 -29.80 8.57
CA TYR A 9 2.19 -30.16 8.57
C TYR A 9 2.39 -31.68 8.61
N ASN A 10 3.41 -32.15 7.91
CA ASN A 10 3.82 -33.54 8.03
C ASN A 10 4.58 -33.74 9.35
N PRO A 11 4.09 -34.56 10.30
CA PRO A 11 4.77 -34.76 11.59
C PRO A 11 6.16 -35.38 11.48
N ARG A 12 6.50 -35.93 10.31
CA ARG A 12 7.82 -36.53 10.02
C ARG A 12 8.80 -35.55 9.38
N ASP A 13 8.40 -34.31 9.08
CA ASP A 13 9.30 -33.30 8.55
C ASP A 13 10.14 -32.72 9.69
N PRO A 14 11.45 -33.03 9.78
CA PRO A 14 12.30 -32.56 10.87
C PRO A 14 12.57 -31.06 10.80
N THR A 15 12.22 -30.42 9.69
CA THR A 15 12.46 -29.00 9.46
C THR A 15 11.32 -28.13 9.98
N ILE A 16 10.23 -28.74 10.47
CA ILE A 16 9.07 -28.06 11.04
C ILE A 16 8.90 -28.52 12.48
N THR A 17 9.13 -27.61 13.43
CA THR A 17 8.92 -27.88 14.84
C THR A 17 7.47 -27.59 15.19
N CYS A 18 6.66 -28.64 15.31
CA CYS A 18 5.30 -28.51 15.79
C CYS A 18 5.30 -28.12 17.28
N VAL A 19 4.36 -27.27 17.67
CA VAL A 19 4.20 -26.76 19.03
C VAL A 19 2.74 -26.84 19.47
N ASP A 20 2.53 -26.91 20.79
CA ASP A 20 1.19 -26.98 21.40
C ASP A 20 0.62 -25.59 21.74
N ASP A 21 1.40 -24.53 21.53
CA ASP A 21 0.99 -23.13 21.71
C ASP A 21 -0.22 -22.75 20.85
N GLU A 22 -0.88 -21.62 21.15
CA GLU A 22 -2.03 -21.15 20.37
C GLU A 22 -1.63 -20.59 19.00
N ASP A 23 -2.55 -20.68 18.02
CA ASP A 23 -2.36 -20.03 16.72
C ASP A 23 -2.68 -18.54 16.83
N GLU A 24 -1.64 -17.71 16.83
CA GLU A 24 -1.76 -16.27 17.02
C GLU A 24 -2.36 -15.58 15.78
N PHE A 25 -2.47 -16.28 14.65
CA PHE A 25 -2.95 -15.76 13.37
C PHE A 25 -4.34 -16.27 12.99
N ASP A 26 -5.00 -17.04 13.86
CA ASP A 26 -6.41 -17.40 13.71
C ASP A 26 -7.33 -16.24 14.14
N PHE A 27 -7.23 -15.10 13.43
CA PHE A 27 -7.96 -13.87 13.77
C PHE A 27 -9.48 -14.01 13.71
N GLU A 28 -9.97 -14.98 12.93
CA GLU A 28 -11.41 -15.27 12.79
C GLU A 28 -11.88 -16.34 13.79
N CYS A 29 -10.98 -16.85 14.65
CA CYS A 29 -11.22 -17.93 15.60
C CYS A 29 -11.89 -19.14 14.94
N GLU A 30 -11.41 -19.51 13.75
CA GLU A 30 -11.95 -20.65 12.98
C GLU A 30 -11.67 -22.00 13.67
N GLY A 31 -10.71 -22.04 14.61
CA GLY A 31 -10.43 -23.22 15.41
C GLY A 31 -9.74 -24.31 14.61
N TYR A 32 -8.73 -23.92 13.82
CA TYR A 32 -7.92 -24.83 13.01
C TYR A 32 -7.38 -26.00 13.83
N THR A 33 -7.57 -27.21 13.30
CA THR A 33 -7.20 -28.46 13.99
C THR A 33 -5.82 -28.96 13.58
N SER A 34 -5.22 -28.36 12.55
CA SER A 34 -3.88 -28.69 12.09
C SER A 34 -2.83 -28.39 13.17
N PRO A 35 -1.72 -29.17 13.20
CA PRO A 35 -0.58 -28.86 14.06
C PRO A 35 -0.07 -27.45 13.78
N ARG A 36 0.39 -26.78 14.83
CA ARG A 36 0.93 -25.42 14.75
C ARG A 36 2.43 -25.47 14.76
N ALA A 37 3.07 -24.47 14.16
CA ALA A 37 4.52 -24.39 14.14
C ALA A 37 4.98 -22.94 14.36
N ARG A 38 6.23 -22.80 14.83
CA ARG A 38 6.81 -21.51 15.18
C ARG A 38 7.55 -20.90 13.99
N MET A 39 7.22 -19.65 13.68
CA MET A 39 7.93 -18.81 12.71
C MET A 39 9.27 -18.32 13.29
N SER A 40 10.15 -17.82 12.44
CA SER A 40 11.46 -17.25 12.78
C SER A 40 11.39 -16.06 13.74
N CYS A 41 10.27 -15.33 13.70
CA CYS A 41 9.96 -14.24 14.63
C CYS A 41 9.45 -14.71 16.01
N GLY A 42 9.34 -16.02 16.24
CA GLY A 42 8.87 -16.61 17.49
C GLY A 42 7.36 -16.82 17.57
N HIS A 43 6.56 -16.26 16.67
CA HIS A 43 5.09 -16.38 16.69
C HIS A 43 4.61 -17.67 16.04
N VAL A 44 3.45 -18.14 16.47
CA VAL A 44 2.93 -19.49 16.17
C VAL A 44 1.76 -19.42 15.20
N VAL A 45 1.78 -20.32 14.20
CA VAL A 45 0.82 -20.33 13.08
C VAL A 45 0.40 -21.74 12.70
N THR A 46 -0.81 -21.87 12.14
CA THR A 46 -1.18 -22.98 11.26
C THR A 46 -0.86 -22.62 9.80
N PRO A 47 -0.72 -23.61 8.90
CA PRO A 47 -0.48 -23.31 7.49
C PRO A 47 -1.61 -22.49 6.86
N THR A 48 -2.86 -22.75 7.28
CA THR A 48 -4.05 -22.09 6.75
C THR A 48 -4.15 -20.64 7.23
N SER A 49 -3.95 -20.37 8.53
CA SER A 49 -3.98 -19.01 9.07
C SER A 49 -2.88 -18.14 8.46
N LEU A 50 -1.66 -18.67 8.33
CA LEU A 50 -0.56 -17.97 7.67
C LEU A 50 -0.86 -17.68 6.19
N THR A 51 -1.44 -18.64 5.45
CA THR A 51 -1.84 -18.42 4.05
C THR A 51 -2.79 -17.22 3.95
N LYS A 52 -3.86 -17.21 4.75
CA LYS A 52 -4.87 -16.14 4.74
C LYS A 52 -4.29 -14.78 5.09
N TYR A 53 -3.45 -14.73 6.13
CA TYR A 53 -2.80 -13.48 6.53
C TYR A 53 -1.87 -12.93 5.44
N CYS A 54 -1.07 -13.79 4.80
CA CYS A 54 -0.22 -13.37 3.69
C CYS A 54 -1.02 -12.94 2.45
N GLU A 55 -2.14 -13.59 2.13
CA GLU A 55 -3.06 -13.15 1.07
C GLU A 55 -3.62 -11.76 1.37
N TYR A 56 -4.04 -11.51 2.62
CA TYR A 56 -4.49 -10.19 3.07
C TYR A 56 -3.43 -9.10 2.88
N LEU A 57 -2.16 -9.37 3.20
CA LEU A 57 -1.06 -8.42 2.96
C LEU A 57 -0.92 -8.08 1.46
N LEU A 58 -0.99 -9.09 0.59
CA LEU A 58 -0.93 -8.90 -0.86
C LEU A 58 -2.12 -8.09 -1.40
N GLU A 59 -3.32 -8.34 -0.88
CA GLU A 59 -4.52 -7.57 -1.23
C GLU A 59 -4.43 -6.10 -0.78
N LYS A 60 -3.77 -5.83 0.36
CA LYS A 60 -3.44 -4.48 0.81
C LYS A 60 -2.34 -3.81 -0.02
N GLY A 61 -1.76 -4.52 -0.97
CA GLY A 61 -0.76 -4.00 -1.88
C GLY A 61 0.66 -4.03 -1.32
N GLU A 62 0.93 -4.82 -0.28
CA GLU A 62 2.29 -5.09 0.19
C GLU A 62 2.99 -6.08 -0.74
N SER A 63 4.32 -5.99 -0.82
CA SER A 63 5.16 -6.90 -1.62
C SER A 63 6.10 -7.76 -0.79
N THR A 64 6.12 -7.55 0.52
CA THR A 64 6.88 -8.32 1.51
C THR A 64 5.94 -8.82 2.60
N PHE A 65 6.34 -9.85 3.34
CA PHE A 65 5.55 -10.44 4.41
C PHE A 65 6.18 -10.08 5.75
N VAL A 66 5.41 -9.48 6.65
CA VAL A 66 5.86 -9.08 7.98
C VAL A 66 4.95 -9.70 9.02
N CYS A 67 5.49 -10.04 10.18
CA CYS A 67 4.68 -10.45 11.32
C CYS A 67 3.68 -9.33 11.69
N GLY A 68 2.42 -9.69 11.90
CA GLY A 68 1.35 -8.76 12.25
C GLY A 68 1.01 -8.70 13.74
N GLN A 69 1.76 -9.40 14.59
CA GLN A 69 1.50 -9.47 16.03
C GLN A 69 1.92 -8.20 16.76
N PHE A 70 1.32 -7.99 17.94
CA PHE A 70 1.62 -6.84 18.78
C PHE A 70 3.12 -6.78 19.11
N ASP A 71 3.73 -5.60 18.94
CA ASP A 71 5.18 -5.37 19.11
C ASP A 71 6.12 -6.27 18.27
N CYS A 72 5.61 -6.87 17.19
CA CYS A 72 6.42 -7.61 16.22
C CYS A 72 6.23 -7.05 14.81
N ASN A 73 7.34 -6.78 14.12
CA ASN A 73 7.36 -6.33 12.72
C ASN A 73 8.49 -7.02 11.94
N VAL A 74 8.88 -8.22 12.37
CA VAL A 74 9.93 -8.99 11.70
C VAL A 74 9.45 -9.37 10.30
N GLU A 75 10.26 -9.07 9.29
CA GLU A 75 10.01 -9.50 7.92
C GLU A 75 10.33 -10.99 7.77
N TRP A 76 9.38 -11.76 7.25
CA TRP A 76 9.56 -13.17 6.93
C TRP A 76 10.05 -13.33 5.49
N PRO A 77 11.17 -14.03 5.26
CA PRO A 77 11.58 -14.41 3.92
C PRO A 77 10.47 -15.19 3.22
N TYR A 78 10.25 -14.94 1.92
CA TYR A 78 9.22 -15.66 1.17
C TYR A 78 9.43 -17.18 1.20
N GLU A 79 10.68 -17.66 1.24
CA GLU A 79 10.98 -19.09 1.40
C GLU A 79 10.45 -19.68 2.71
N GLU A 80 10.48 -18.92 3.80
CA GLU A 80 9.87 -19.32 5.06
C GLU A 80 8.34 -19.40 4.92
N VAL A 81 7.72 -18.37 4.33
CA VAL A 81 6.26 -18.33 4.10
C VAL A 81 5.81 -19.50 3.24
N ARG A 82 6.50 -19.79 2.12
CA ARG A 82 6.17 -20.92 1.22
C ARG A 82 6.14 -22.24 1.96
N LYS A 83 7.12 -22.45 2.83
CA LYS A 83 7.30 -23.68 3.60
C LYS A 83 6.25 -23.79 4.71
N MET A 84 6.11 -22.75 5.53
CA MET A 84 5.24 -22.78 6.71
C MET A 84 3.76 -22.70 6.33
N ALA A 85 3.39 -21.97 5.28
CA ALA A 85 2.01 -21.92 4.80
C ALA A 85 1.62 -23.12 3.93
N LEU A 86 2.56 -24.06 3.68
CA LEU A 86 2.40 -25.19 2.77
C LEU A 86 1.77 -24.77 1.43
N LEU A 87 2.32 -23.71 0.82
CA LEU A 87 1.75 -23.16 -0.42
C LEU A 87 1.82 -24.20 -1.54
N THR A 88 0.68 -24.43 -2.17
CA THR A 88 0.56 -25.19 -3.41
C THR A 88 1.25 -24.48 -4.57
N ALA A 89 1.49 -25.18 -5.68
CA ALA A 89 2.08 -24.56 -6.88
C ALA A 89 1.23 -23.38 -7.39
N GLU A 90 -0.10 -23.53 -7.40
CA GLU A 90 -1.03 -22.48 -7.82
C GLU A 90 -1.02 -21.25 -6.90
N GLU A 91 -0.92 -21.48 -5.58
CA GLU A 91 -0.82 -20.39 -4.61
C GLU A 91 0.54 -19.68 -4.73
N LYS A 92 1.64 -20.41 -4.95
CA LYS A 92 2.96 -19.81 -5.19
C LYS A 92 2.92 -18.89 -6.41
N GLU A 93 2.38 -19.36 -7.53
CA GLU A 93 2.24 -18.53 -8.74
C GLU A 93 1.41 -17.27 -8.47
N ARG A 94 0.28 -17.39 -7.76
CA ARG A 94 -0.56 -16.25 -7.39
C ARG A 94 0.19 -15.27 -6.48
N PHE A 95 0.89 -15.76 -5.47
CA PHE A 95 1.67 -14.95 -4.54
C PHE A 95 2.78 -14.20 -5.26
N GLU A 96 3.62 -14.92 -6.02
CA GLU A 96 4.74 -14.35 -6.77
C GLU A 96 4.27 -13.27 -7.76
N LYS A 97 3.15 -13.52 -8.47
CA LYS A 97 2.54 -12.53 -9.37
C LYS A 97 2.06 -11.29 -8.62
N SER A 98 1.36 -11.46 -7.50
CA SER A 98 0.87 -10.34 -6.68
C SER A 98 2.02 -9.55 -6.07
N MET A 99 3.03 -10.22 -5.52
CA MET A 99 4.26 -9.61 -5.01
C MET A 99 4.95 -8.77 -6.09
N ALA A 100 5.13 -9.33 -7.29
CA ALA A 100 5.74 -8.63 -8.42
C ALA A 100 4.93 -7.40 -8.84
N VAL A 101 3.60 -7.51 -8.94
CA VAL A 101 2.72 -6.37 -9.25
C VAL A 101 2.79 -5.30 -8.18
N ASN A 102 2.79 -5.68 -6.90
CA ASN A 102 2.83 -4.74 -5.78
C ASN A 102 4.20 -4.07 -5.65
N ALA A 103 5.29 -4.82 -5.81
CA ALA A 103 6.65 -4.30 -5.86
C ALA A 103 6.81 -3.34 -7.05
N PHE A 104 6.27 -3.70 -8.22
CA PHE A 104 6.33 -2.85 -9.40
C PHE A 104 5.53 -1.55 -9.23
N LYS A 105 4.32 -1.61 -8.65
CA LYS A 105 3.51 -0.43 -8.31
C LYS A 105 4.19 0.45 -7.26
N SER A 106 4.90 -0.14 -6.30
CA SER A 106 5.61 0.62 -5.28
C SER A 106 6.88 1.25 -5.85
N TYR A 107 7.58 0.60 -6.78
CA TYR A 107 8.85 1.08 -7.32
C TYR A 107 8.73 2.01 -8.53
N PHE A 108 7.78 1.80 -9.44
CA PHE A 108 7.70 2.55 -10.69
C PHE A 108 6.37 3.28 -10.82
N ASP A 109 6.43 4.62 -10.97
CA ASP A 109 5.33 5.42 -11.52
C ASP A 109 5.10 4.94 -12.96
N SER A 110 4.27 3.89 -13.07
CA SER A 110 3.94 3.18 -14.30
C SER A 110 2.45 3.27 -14.52
N LYS A 111 2.04 3.44 -15.78
CA LYS A 111 0.64 3.52 -16.18
C LYS A 111 0.38 2.68 -17.40
N ILE A 112 -0.86 2.24 -17.54
CA ILE A 112 -1.30 1.48 -18.69
C ILE A 112 -1.51 2.42 -19.87
N CYS A 113 -0.88 2.11 -21.00
CA CYS A 113 -1.08 2.85 -22.25
C CYS A 113 -2.54 2.75 -22.69
N PRO A 114 -3.23 3.88 -22.96
CA PRO A 114 -4.62 3.86 -23.41
C PRO A 114 -4.80 3.17 -24.78
N GLY A 115 -3.77 3.20 -25.63
CA GLY A 115 -3.79 2.59 -26.96
C GLY A 115 -3.59 1.07 -26.95
N CYS A 116 -2.43 0.58 -26.46
CA CYS A 116 -2.07 -0.83 -26.56
C CYS A 116 -2.27 -1.64 -25.26
N LYS A 117 -2.68 -1.01 -24.16
CA LYS A 117 -2.88 -1.62 -22.83
C LYS A 117 -1.62 -2.23 -22.18
N TYR A 118 -0.45 -2.04 -22.77
CA TYR A 118 0.83 -2.37 -22.12
C TYR A 118 1.24 -1.30 -21.10
N SER A 119 1.98 -1.75 -20.08
CA SER A 119 2.58 -0.86 -19.07
C SER A 119 3.64 0.04 -19.70
N VAL A 120 3.63 1.31 -19.31
CA VAL A 120 4.60 2.34 -19.73
C VAL A 120 5.09 3.07 -18.49
N THR A 121 6.40 3.27 -18.39
CA THR A 121 7.03 4.08 -17.35
C THR A 121 7.35 5.47 -17.89
N ARG A 122 7.24 6.47 -17.01
CA ARG A 122 7.59 7.84 -17.35
C ARG A 122 9.10 8.04 -17.19
N LYS A 123 9.80 8.39 -18.27
CA LYS A 123 11.25 8.64 -18.24
C LYS A 123 11.63 9.96 -17.60
N VAL A 124 10.77 10.98 -17.72
CA VAL A 124 11.02 12.34 -17.25
C VAL A 124 9.84 12.78 -16.40
N GLU A 125 10.03 12.88 -15.09
CA GLU A 125 8.96 13.26 -14.15
C GLU A 125 8.46 14.69 -14.37
N SER A 126 9.29 15.55 -14.94
CA SER A 126 8.94 16.92 -15.31
C SER A 126 8.19 17.05 -16.66
N ASN A 127 7.79 15.94 -17.28
CA ASN A 127 6.94 15.97 -18.46
C ASN A 127 5.75 15.02 -18.30
N LEU A 128 4.53 15.54 -18.36
CA LEU A 128 3.32 14.73 -18.33
C LEU A 128 3.07 13.99 -19.66
N SER A 129 3.75 14.36 -20.74
CA SER A 129 3.68 13.63 -22.00
C SER A 129 4.53 12.37 -21.93
N VAL A 130 3.92 11.22 -22.17
CA VAL A 130 4.61 9.93 -22.17
C VAL A 130 4.42 9.22 -23.50
N ARG A 131 5.55 8.88 -24.13
CA ARG A 131 5.59 8.17 -25.41
C ARG A 131 5.48 6.66 -25.21
N CYS A 132 4.53 6.03 -25.87
CA CYS A 132 4.45 4.57 -25.95
C CYS A 132 5.22 4.08 -27.19
N GLN A 133 6.29 3.31 -26.97
CA GLN A 133 7.12 2.80 -28.08
C GLN A 133 6.35 1.81 -28.96
N MET A 134 5.54 0.93 -28.36
CA MET A 134 4.73 -0.05 -29.09
C MET A 134 3.70 0.61 -30.00
N CYS A 135 2.92 1.56 -29.47
CA CYS A 135 1.96 2.31 -30.31
C CYS A 135 2.67 3.17 -31.35
N THR A 136 3.84 3.73 -31.03
CA THR A 136 4.61 4.52 -31.99
C THR A 136 5.04 3.68 -33.19
N ALA A 137 5.58 2.48 -32.93
CA ALA A 137 5.96 1.54 -33.98
C ALA A 137 4.75 1.06 -34.79
N ALA A 138 3.67 0.64 -34.13
CA ALA A 138 2.47 0.11 -34.79
C ALA A 138 1.75 1.15 -35.65
N LYS A 139 1.75 2.43 -35.25
CA LYS A 139 1.07 3.51 -35.97
C LYS A 139 1.95 4.19 -37.02
N GLY A 140 3.25 3.93 -37.04
CA GLY A 140 4.21 4.65 -37.89
C GLY A 140 4.36 6.14 -37.57
N ARG A 141 3.80 6.60 -36.45
CA ARG A 141 3.89 7.99 -35.96
C ARG A 141 4.05 8.02 -34.46
N THR A 142 4.67 9.06 -33.92
CA THR A 142 4.78 9.27 -32.47
C THR A 142 3.40 9.19 -31.82
N TYR A 143 3.28 8.31 -30.83
CA TYR A 143 2.08 8.21 -30.00
C TYR A 143 2.43 8.52 -28.54
N GLU A 144 1.85 9.60 -28.06
CA GLU A 144 2.05 10.15 -26.72
C GLU A 144 0.70 10.34 -26.03
N PHE A 145 0.69 10.15 -24.72
CA PHE A 145 -0.49 10.36 -23.90
C PHE A 145 -0.15 11.12 -22.62
N CYS A 146 -1.15 11.80 -22.07
CA CYS A 146 -1.03 12.53 -20.82
C CYS A 146 -1.01 11.58 -19.62
N TRP A 147 0.00 11.70 -18.78
CA TRP A 147 0.18 10.91 -17.55
C TRP A 147 -0.95 11.09 -16.53
N GLN A 148 -1.61 12.24 -16.55
CA GLN A 148 -2.75 12.52 -15.66
C GLN A 148 -4.03 11.90 -16.22
N CYS A 149 -4.50 12.38 -17.38
CA CYS A 149 -5.84 12.02 -17.88
C CYS A 149 -5.88 10.81 -18.83
N LEU A 150 -4.73 10.20 -19.14
CA LEU A 150 -4.61 9.01 -20.00
C LEU A 150 -5.25 9.16 -21.39
N ARG A 151 -5.33 10.39 -21.91
CA ARG A 151 -5.76 10.70 -23.28
C ARG A 151 -4.54 11.07 -24.15
N GLU A 152 -4.69 10.96 -25.47
CA GLU A 152 -3.64 11.39 -26.42
C GLU A 152 -3.21 12.84 -26.10
N TRP A 153 -1.90 13.06 -26.11
CA TRP A 153 -1.32 14.32 -25.66
C TRP A 153 -1.78 15.49 -26.54
N LYS A 154 -2.12 16.61 -25.89
CA LYS A 154 -2.41 17.88 -26.56
C LYS A 154 -1.64 19.00 -25.86
N GLY A 155 -1.01 19.86 -26.66
CA GLY A 155 -0.30 21.04 -26.18
C GLY A 155 1.22 20.98 -26.29
N PRO A 156 1.90 22.09 -25.95
CA PRO A 156 3.35 22.17 -26.00
C PRO A 156 3.99 21.20 -25.03
N GLN A 157 5.24 20.84 -25.30
CA GLN A 157 6.06 19.98 -24.44
C GLN A 157 7.43 20.64 -24.20
N PRO A 158 8.05 20.43 -23.03
CA PRO A 158 7.57 19.68 -21.86
C PRO A 158 6.56 20.48 -21.03
N ARG A 159 5.61 19.82 -20.36
CA ARG A 159 4.72 20.45 -19.36
C ARG A 159 4.51 19.55 -18.13
N MET A 160 4.53 20.16 -16.95
CA MET A 160 4.32 19.49 -15.64
C MET A 160 2.94 19.69 -15.05
N ASP A 161 2.26 20.76 -15.43
CA ASP A 161 1.02 21.22 -14.83
C ASP A 161 -0.19 20.45 -15.37
N ARG A 162 -0.41 20.48 -16.69
CA ARG A 162 -1.50 19.78 -17.39
C ARG A 162 -1.27 19.72 -18.91
N CYS A 163 -1.98 18.82 -19.59
CA CYS A 163 -2.13 18.89 -21.05
C CYS A 163 -3.31 19.80 -21.45
N ASP A 164 -3.43 20.13 -22.74
CA ASP A 164 -4.51 20.96 -23.29
C ASP A 164 -5.82 20.19 -23.54
N ASN A 165 -5.96 18.96 -23.03
CA ASN A 165 -7.25 18.29 -23.07
C ASN A 165 -8.23 18.93 -22.08
N ASP A 166 -9.45 19.22 -22.53
CA ASP A 166 -10.51 19.75 -21.67
C ASP A 166 -10.76 18.85 -20.46
N GLY A 167 -10.85 19.46 -19.28
CA GLY A 167 -11.04 18.75 -18.01
C GLY A 167 -9.83 17.93 -17.55
N CYS A 168 -8.65 18.07 -18.18
CA CYS A 168 -7.43 17.44 -17.69
C CYS A 168 -7.11 17.96 -16.28
N CYS A 169 -7.04 17.03 -15.34
CA CYS A 169 -6.63 17.28 -13.97
C CYS A 169 -5.98 16.02 -13.44
N ASN A 170 -5.11 16.16 -12.45
CA ASN A 170 -4.61 15.02 -11.71
C ASN A 170 -5.75 14.44 -10.85
N ASP A 171 -6.18 13.21 -11.15
CA ASP A 171 -7.28 12.57 -10.42
C ASP A 171 -6.99 12.45 -8.92
N ALA A 172 -5.73 12.28 -8.52
CA ALA A 172 -5.36 12.31 -7.11
C ALA A 172 -5.60 13.69 -6.47
N LEU A 173 -5.32 14.79 -7.18
CA LEU A 173 -5.64 16.15 -6.71
C LEU A 173 -7.15 16.40 -6.67
N LYS A 174 -7.92 15.88 -7.64
CA LYS A 174 -9.40 15.90 -7.57
C LYS A 174 -9.89 15.18 -6.32
N THR A 175 -9.36 13.99 -6.03
CA THR A 175 -9.72 13.23 -4.84
C THR A 175 -9.38 13.99 -3.57
N LEU A 176 -8.18 14.57 -3.44
CA LEU A 176 -7.79 15.38 -2.29
C LEU A 176 -8.67 16.63 -2.11
N SER A 177 -9.08 17.26 -3.22
CA SER A 177 -9.96 18.43 -3.22
C SER A 177 -11.39 18.09 -2.81
N ASN A 178 -11.90 16.93 -3.24
CA ASN A 178 -13.33 16.63 -3.19
C ASN A 178 -13.72 15.53 -2.19
N CYS A 179 -12.76 14.81 -1.59
CA CYS A 179 -13.07 13.76 -0.62
C CYS A 179 -13.89 14.33 0.55
N PRO A 180 -14.78 13.54 1.16
CA PRO A 180 -15.53 13.98 2.34
C PRO A 180 -14.60 14.25 3.53
N TYR A 181 -15.17 14.66 4.67
CA TYR A 181 -14.43 14.74 5.92
C TYR A 181 -14.37 13.36 6.58
N ALA A 182 -13.23 13.04 7.19
CA ALA A 182 -13.07 11.85 8.02
C ALA A 182 -13.92 11.99 9.29
N ASN A 183 -14.50 10.85 9.71
CA ASN A 183 -15.14 10.73 11.01
C ASN A 183 -14.15 10.06 11.98
N PHE A 184 -13.79 10.72 13.06
CA PHE A 184 -12.92 10.16 14.08
C PHE A 184 -13.74 9.77 15.31
N GLU A 185 -13.65 8.51 15.71
CA GLU A 185 -14.34 8.00 16.91
C GLU A 185 -13.62 8.46 18.18
N ASN A 186 -12.29 8.35 18.18
CA ASN A 186 -11.47 8.58 19.37
C ASN A 186 -10.71 9.91 19.37
N VAL A 187 -10.55 10.56 18.21
CA VAL A 187 -9.82 11.84 18.12
C VAL A 187 -10.79 13.01 18.29
N LYS A 188 -10.66 13.73 19.41
CA LYS A 188 -11.58 14.81 19.81
C LYS A 188 -11.36 16.08 19.00
N ASN A 189 -12.44 16.82 18.75
CA ASN A 189 -12.45 18.15 18.14
C ASN A 189 -11.87 18.23 16.71
N VAL A 190 -12.02 17.16 15.92
CA VAL A 190 -11.60 17.11 14.50
C VAL A 190 -12.83 16.86 13.62
N THR A 191 -13.41 17.91 13.04
CA THR A 191 -14.64 17.82 12.23
C THR A 191 -14.46 18.15 10.75
N GLN A 192 -13.37 18.79 10.37
CA GLN A 192 -13.10 19.25 8.99
C GLN A 192 -11.79 18.67 8.41
N CYS A 193 -11.34 17.53 8.93
CA CYS A 193 -10.20 16.83 8.35
C CYS A 193 -10.64 16.07 7.10
N PRO A 194 -10.04 16.28 5.92
CA PRO A 194 -10.30 15.46 4.73
C PRO A 194 -10.11 13.96 5.02
N SER A 195 -10.98 13.11 4.48
CA SER A 195 -10.92 11.65 4.67
C SER A 195 -9.80 10.98 3.90
N ILE A 196 -9.29 11.64 2.85
CA ILE A 196 -8.15 11.20 2.06
C ILE A 196 -7.09 12.29 2.10
N ARG A 197 -5.85 11.90 2.35
CA ARG A 197 -4.68 12.79 2.34
C ARG A 197 -3.51 12.15 1.61
N ALA A 198 -2.63 12.96 1.03
CA ALA A 198 -1.37 12.47 0.48
C ALA A 198 -0.30 12.46 1.57
N CYS A 199 0.49 11.39 1.61
CA CYS A 199 1.65 11.30 2.49
C CYS A 199 2.58 12.51 2.26
N PRO A 200 2.99 13.23 3.32
CA PRO A 200 3.85 14.41 3.20
C PRO A 200 5.25 14.09 2.66
N THR A 201 5.68 12.83 2.76
CA THR A 201 7.01 12.37 2.31
C THR A 201 6.99 11.88 0.86
N CYS A 202 6.05 10.98 0.52
CA CYS A 202 6.09 10.26 -0.75
C CYS A 202 4.88 10.49 -1.67
N GLY A 203 3.90 11.27 -1.22
CA GLY A 203 2.73 11.61 -2.02
C GLY A 203 1.67 10.50 -2.16
N LEU A 204 1.88 9.31 -1.59
CA LEU A 204 0.89 8.24 -1.60
C LEU A 204 -0.42 8.72 -0.95
N LEU A 205 -1.54 8.59 -1.66
CA LEU A 205 -2.87 8.83 -1.09
C LEU A 205 -3.20 7.76 -0.06
N VAL A 206 -3.57 8.20 1.13
CA VAL A 206 -3.94 7.38 2.27
C VAL A 206 -5.27 7.84 2.84
N GLU A 207 -5.99 6.89 3.43
CA GLU A 207 -7.23 7.10 4.15
C GLU A 207 -7.04 6.66 5.59
N HIS A 208 -7.73 7.33 6.52
CA HIS A 208 -7.70 7.01 7.93
C HIS A 208 -9.04 6.40 8.34
N THR A 209 -9.03 5.23 8.97
CA THR A 209 -10.26 4.50 9.36
C THR A 209 -11.09 5.22 10.42
N GLY A 210 -10.50 6.20 11.12
CA GLY A 210 -11.16 6.98 12.18
C GLY A 210 -11.18 6.30 13.55
N LYS A 211 -10.81 5.02 13.62
CA LYS A 211 -10.91 4.19 14.83
C LYS A 211 -9.72 4.33 15.78
N GLN A 212 -8.53 4.61 15.26
CA GLN A 212 -7.30 4.71 16.06
C GLN A 212 -6.87 6.16 16.27
N CYS A 213 -5.70 6.35 16.87
CA CYS A 213 -5.11 7.68 17.07
C CYS A 213 -4.91 8.41 15.74
N LYS A 214 -4.61 9.71 15.78
CA LYS A 214 -4.47 10.55 14.58
C LYS A 214 -3.21 10.27 13.73
N ASN A 215 -2.37 9.31 14.08
CA ASN A 215 -1.11 9.01 13.40
C ASN A 215 -1.27 7.76 12.54
N ILE A 216 -0.61 7.77 11.38
CA ILE A 216 -0.64 6.68 10.41
C ILE A 216 0.78 6.50 9.86
N THR A 217 1.15 5.24 9.70
CA THR A 217 2.37 4.83 8.99
C THR A 217 2.08 4.71 7.50
N CYS A 218 2.82 5.46 6.68
CA CYS A 218 2.68 5.35 5.23
C CYS A 218 3.15 3.97 4.77
N ARG A 219 2.27 3.20 4.11
CA ARG A 219 2.64 1.87 3.61
C ARG A 219 3.77 1.87 2.56
N GLN A 220 3.99 2.99 1.86
CA GLN A 220 5.00 3.09 0.82
C GLN A 220 6.37 3.53 1.35
N CYS A 221 6.46 4.66 2.05
CA CYS A 221 7.75 5.14 2.58
C CYS A 221 8.03 4.74 4.03
N LYS A 222 7.10 4.03 4.68
CA LYS A 222 7.15 3.60 6.09
C LYS A 222 7.31 4.74 7.11
N VAL A 223 7.27 6.00 6.68
CA VAL A 223 7.28 7.17 7.56
C VAL A 223 5.92 7.34 8.22
N GLU A 224 5.93 7.45 9.54
CA GLU A 224 4.75 7.77 10.35
C GLU A 224 4.54 9.29 10.42
N PHE A 225 3.31 9.72 10.18
CA PHE A 225 2.92 11.12 10.23
C PHE A 225 1.53 11.31 10.82
N CYS A 226 1.23 12.51 11.29
CA CYS A 226 -0.09 12.85 11.79
C CYS A 226 -1.04 13.12 10.61
N PHE A 227 -2.12 12.36 10.50
CA PHE A 227 -3.15 12.53 9.47
C PHE A 227 -3.86 13.88 9.60
N VAL A 228 -3.99 14.44 10.81
CA VAL A 228 -4.72 15.70 11.02
C VAL A 228 -3.91 16.91 10.55
N CYS A 229 -2.62 16.98 10.88
CA CYS A 229 -1.79 18.16 10.61
C CYS A 229 -0.71 17.96 9.53
N LEU A 230 -0.57 16.76 8.98
CA LEU A 230 0.40 16.38 7.94
C LEU A 230 1.89 16.50 8.35
N LYS A 231 2.21 16.77 9.61
CA LYS A 231 3.58 16.76 10.12
C LYS A 231 4.06 15.34 10.38
N ILE A 232 5.34 15.09 10.17
CA ILE A 232 5.99 13.83 10.58
C ILE A 232 5.80 13.66 12.10
N THR A 233 5.55 12.43 12.57
CA THR A 233 5.17 12.20 13.98
C THR A 233 6.20 12.79 14.96
N THR A 234 7.49 12.62 14.67
CA THR A 234 8.59 13.15 15.50
C THR A 234 8.56 14.67 15.62
N GLU A 235 8.14 15.38 14.57
CA GLU A 235 7.96 16.84 14.59
C GLU A 235 6.67 17.25 15.28
N CYS A 236 5.58 16.50 15.06
CA CYS A 236 4.30 16.74 15.71
C CYS A 236 4.43 16.59 17.24
N LYS A 237 5.24 15.63 17.70
CA LYS A 237 5.52 15.35 19.12
C LYS A 237 6.30 16.45 19.83
N LYS A 238 6.99 17.34 19.11
CA LYS A 238 7.71 18.49 19.70
C LYS A 238 6.76 19.56 20.27
N ALA A 239 5.46 19.47 19.99
CA ALA A 239 4.48 20.39 20.54
C ALA A 239 4.36 20.21 22.07
N PRO A 240 4.25 21.31 22.85
CA PRO A 240 4.27 21.25 24.32
C PRO A 240 3.10 20.48 24.96
N LYS A 241 2.03 20.18 24.20
CA LYS A 241 0.87 19.38 24.63
C LYS A 241 0.51 18.35 23.56
N TYR A 242 1.47 17.48 23.23
CA TYR A 242 1.19 16.40 22.28
C TYR A 242 0.24 15.37 22.90
N ASP A 243 -0.90 15.18 22.25
CA ASP A 243 -1.90 14.18 22.60
C ASP A 243 -2.22 13.36 21.34
N TYR A 244 -2.14 12.03 21.42
CA TYR A 244 -2.45 11.13 20.30
C TYR A 244 -3.94 11.18 19.87
N PHE A 245 -4.82 11.60 20.77
CA PHE A 245 -6.27 11.65 20.56
C PHE A 245 -6.81 13.09 20.59
N GLY A 246 -5.94 14.08 20.78
CA GLY A 246 -6.30 15.49 20.84
C GLY A 246 -6.01 16.23 19.53
N LEU A 247 -6.58 17.43 19.41
CA LEU A 247 -6.28 18.34 18.31
C LEU A 247 -4.79 18.74 18.34
N CYS A 248 -4.17 18.86 17.16
CA CYS A 248 -2.79 19.33 17.07
C CYS A 248 -2.68 20.83 17.38
N SER A 249 -1.56 21.27 17.95
CA SER A 249 -1.33 22.71 18.21
C SER A 249 -1.33 23.56 16.93
N SER A 250 -1.00 22.95 15.78
CA SER A 250 -1.09 23.59 14.46
C SER A 250 -2.48 23.48 13.82
N GLY A 251 -3.48 22.94 14.52
CA GLY A 251 -4.81 22.70 14.00
C GLY A 251 -4.89 21.59 12.95
N ILE A 252 -5.98 21.61 12.17
CA ILE A 252 -6.25 20.71 11.06
C ILE A 252 -5.59 21.30 9.80
N ALA A 253 -4.75 20.53 9.12
CA ALA A 253 -4.14 20.98 7.87
C ALA A 253 -5.19 21.13 6.77
N ALA A 254 -5.06 22.15 5.91
CA ALA A 254 -5.92 22.33 4.75
C ALA A 254 -5.85 21.14 3.77
N ARG A 255 -6.77 21.13 2.79
CA ARG A 255 -6.71 20.19 1.66
C ARG A 255 -5.42 20.42 0.88
N GLN A 256 -4.74 19.33 0.52
CA GLN A 256 -3.50 19.41 -0.23
C GLN A 256 -3.78 19.78 -1.69
N THR A 257 -3.12 20.83 -2.17
CA THR A 257 -3.21 21.32 -3.55
C THR A 257 -2.06 20.82 -4.44
N SER A 258 -1.09 20.12 -3.84
CA SER A 258 0.04 19.49 -4.51
C SER A 258 0.36 18.15 -3.85
N ILE A 259 1.04 17.26 -4.60
CA ILE A 259 1.46 15.94 -4.13
C ILE A 259 2.99 15.93 -4.12
N PRO A 260 3.63 15.66 -2.97
CA PRO A 260 5.10 15.55 -2.89
C PRO A 260 5.65 14.50 -3.84
N VAL A 261 6.79 14.78 -4.46
CA VAL A 261 7.57 13.80 -5.21
C VAL A 261 8.49 13.07 -4.24
N TRP A 262 8.44 11.75 -4.23
CA TRP A 262 9.27 10.96 -3.33
C TRP A 262 10.72 10.93 -3.82
N GLN A 263 11.59 11.71 -3.17
CA GLN A 263 13.03 11.61 -3.39
C GLN A 263 13.57 10.38 -2.65
N ARG A 264 13.85 9.31 -3.40
CA ARG A 264 14.43 8.07 -2.85
C ARG A 264 15.94 8.12 -2.68
N ASP A 265 16.58 9.18 -3.17
CA ASP A 265 18.02 9.37 -3.10
C ASP A 265 18.40 10.18 -1.86
N LYS A 266 18.35 9.55 -0.68
CA LYS A 266 19.17 9.84 0.50
C LYS A 266 19.38 8.59 1.33
#